data_AF-A0A0B6YAX1-F1
#
_entry.id   AF-A0A0B6YAX1-F1
#
_cell.length_a   1.000
_cell.length_b   1.000
_cell.length_c   1.000
_cell.angle_alpha   90.00
_cell.angle_beta   90.00
_cell.angle_gamma   90.00
#
_symmetry.space_group_name_H-M   'P 1'
#
loop_
_entity.id
_entity.type
_entity.pdbx_description
1 polymer ?
#
loop_
_entity_poly.entity_id
_entity_poly.type
_entity_poly.pdbx_seq_one_letter_code
_entity_poly.pdbx_strand_id
1 'polypeptide(L)'
;YFWNNEYIMNLIEENSNAVLPIMFPALYRISKEHWNQTIVALVYNVLKTFMEMNSKLFDELTANYKSERQKEKKKDKDREELWKKLDRLEMNSKKTKKS
;
A
#
# COMPACT_ATOMS: atom_id res chain seq x y z
N TYR A 1 -19.29 3.33 10.58
CA TYR A 1 -20.40 2.63 11.26
C TYR A 1 -20.80 1.35 10.49
N PHE A 2 -19.86 0.43 10.29
CA PHE A 2 -20.08 -0.96 9.83
C PHE A 2 -19.35 -1.91 10.79
N TRP A 3 -18.15 -1.51 11.19
CA TRP A 3 -17.30 -2.13 12.20
C TRP A 3 -17.88 -2.24 13.62
N ASN A 4 -18.99 -1.54 13.91
CA ASN A 4 -19.67 -1.60 15.21
C ASN A 4 -20.91 -2.51 15.16
N ASN A 5 -21.20 -3.12 14.00
CA ASN A 5 -22.35 -4.02 13.84
C ASN A 5 -21.84 -5.47 13.97
N GLU A 6 -22.19 -6.13 15.06
CA GLU A 6 -21.74 -7.50 15.36
C GLU A 6 -22.07 -8.49 14.25
N TYR A 7 -23.25 -8.39 13.62
CA TYR A 7 -23.62 -9.26 12.51
C TYR A 7 -22.68 -9.10 11.31
N ILE A 8 -22.33 -7.86 10.97
CA ILE A 8 -21.38 -7.58 9.89
C ILE A 8 -19.98 -8.08 10.26
N MET A 9 -19.58 -7.91 11.52
CA MET A 9 -18.27 -8.37 12.01
C MET A 9 -18.15 -9.89 11.95
N ASN A 10 -19.19 -10.62 12.36
CA ASN A 10 -19.21 -12.09 12.29
C ASN A 10 -19.10 -12.57 10.84
N LEU A 11 -19.83 -11.95 9.90
CA LEU A 11 -19.72 -12.28 8.47
C LEU A 11 -18.31 -12.01 7.92
N ILE A 12 -17.66 -10.92 8.35
CA ILE A 12 -16.29 -10.60 7.95
C ILE A 12 -15.31 -11.62 8.53
N GLU A 13 -15.50 -12.08 9.77
CA GLU A 13 -14.67 -13.08 10.41
C GLU A 13 -14.74 -14.43 9.68
N GLU A 14 -15.96 -14.91 9.41
CA GLU A 14 -16.23 -16.14 8.66
C GLU A 14 -15.60 -16.12 7.25
N ASN A 15 -15.53 -14.94 6.64
CA ASN A 15 -15.01 -14.73 5.29
C ASN A 15 -13.65 -14.02 5.28
N SER A 16 -12.91 -14.08 6.38
CA SER A 16 -11.70 -13.28 6.60
C SER A 16 -10.65 -13.49 5.51
N ASN A 17 -10.49 -14.71 5.01
CA ASN A 17 -9.55 -15.05 3.92
C ASN A 17 -9.83 -14.31 2.60
N ALA A 18 -11.07 -13.90 2.34
CA ALA A 18 -11.44 -13.15 1.15
C ALA A 18 -11.51 -11.63 1.42
N VAL A 19 -12.06 -11.24 2.58
CA VAL A 19 -12.32 -9.84 2.91
C VAL A 19 -11.03 -9.09 3.29
N LEU A 20 -10.17 -9.69 4.14
CA LEU A 20 -8.97 -9.03 4.64
C LEU A 20 -8.03 -8.61 3.49
N PRO A 21 -7.69 -9.47 2.51
CA PRO A 21 -6.79 -9.07 1.41
C PRO A 21 -7.29 -7.88 0.58
N ILE A 22 -8.61 -7.70 0.46
CA ILE A 22 -9.23 -6.60 -0.31
C ILE A 22 -9.18 -5.29 0.50
N MET A 23 -9.53 -5.36 1.78
CA MET A 23 -9.68 -4.17 2.64
C MET A 23 -8.34 -3.69 3.21
N PHE A 24 -7.43 -4.62 3.51
CA PHE A 24 -6.19 -4.35 4.23
C PHE A 24 -5.31 -3.27 3.59
N PRO A 25 -5.01 -3.28 2.26
CA PRO A 25 -4.09 -2.31 1.68
C PRO A 25 -4.56 -0.86 1.86
N ALA A 26 -5.86 -0.61 1.70
CA ALA A 26 -6.43 0.72 1.85
C ALA A 26 -6.37 1.20 3.31
N LEU A 27 -6.79 0.35 4.25
CA LEU A 27 -6.78 0.66 5.68
C LEU A 27 -5.34 0.84 6.20
N TYR A 28 -4.43 -0.04 5.81
CA TYR A 28 -3.04 0.04 6.22
C TYR A 28 -2.32 1.28 5.67
N ARG A 29 -2.69 1.76 4.47
CA ARG A 29 -2.20 3.06 3.96
C ARG A 29 -2.74 4.22 4.79
N ILE A 30 -4.05 4.24 5.04
CA ILE A 30 -4.71 5.32 5.80
C ILE A 30 -4.11 5.44 7.21
N SER A 31 -3.82 4.33 7.89
CA SER A 31 -3.21 4.34 9.22
C SER A 31 -1.81 4.97 9.29
N LYS A 32 -1.12 5.09 8.14
CA LYS A 32 0.23 5.65 8.04
C LYS A 32 0.29 7.08 7.52
N GLU A 33 -0.65 7.48 6.67
CA GLU A 33 -0.50 8.68 5.84
C GLU A 33 -1.66 9.67 5.98
N HIS A 34 -2.75 9.30 6.65
CA HIS A 34 -3.91 10.17 6.74
C HIS A 34 -3.68 11.34 7.70
N TRP A 35 -4.06 12.54 7.27
CA TRP A 35 -3.81 13.79 8.01
C TRP A 35 -4.69 13.91 9.27
N ASN A 36 -5.95 13.48 9.19
CA ASN A 36 -6.89 13.54 10.30
C ASN A 36 -6.66 12.40 11.31
N GLN A 37 -6.24 12.75 12.52
CA GLN A 37 -5.92 11.80 13.59
C GLN A 37 -7.12 10.99 14.09
N THR A 38 -8.33 11.53 14.03
CA THR A 38 -9.55 10.78 14.39
C THR A 38 -9.81 9.65 13.40
N ILE A 39 -9.60 9.91 12.11
CA ILE A 39 -9.73 8.87 11.07
C ILE A 39 -8.65 7.80 11.27
N VAL A 40 -7.41 8.21 11.58
CA VAL A 40 -6.31 7.29 11.88
C VAL A 40 -6.66 6.39 13.08
N ALA A 41 -7.18 6.95 14.17
CA ALA A 41 -7.58 6.19 15.35
C ALA A 41 -8.71 5.18 15.04
N LEU A 42 -9.72 5.58 14.26
CA LEU A 42 -10.79 4.67 13.83
C LEU A 42 -10.25 3.50 12.99
N VAL A 43 -9.32 3.78 12.08
CA VAL A 43 -8.70 2.73 11.26
C VAL A 43 -7.80 1.80 12.08
N TYR A 44 -7.09 2.32 13.09
CA TYR A 44 -6.32 1.47 13.99
C TYR A 44 -7.22 0.48 14.76
N ASN A 45 -8.41 0.91 15.20
CA ASN A 45 -9.36 0.00 15.84
C ASN A 45 -9.76 -1.15 14.89
N VAL A 46 -10.06 -0.82 13.62
CA VAL A 46 -10.42 -1.83 12.61
C VAL A 46 -9.26 -2.79 12.32
N LEU A 47 -8.05 -2.26 12.14
CA LEU A 47 -6.86 -3.08 11.91
C LEU A 47 -6.55 -4.00 13.10
N LYS A 48 -6.78 -3.52 14.32
CA LYS A 48 -6.66 -4.34 15.52
C LYS A 48 -7.64 -5.51 15.49
N THR A 49 -8.91 -5.26 15.16
CA THR A 49 -9.90 -6.34 15.05
C THR A 49 -9.55 -7.35 13.95
N PHE A 50 -9.00 -6.89 12.81
CA PHE A 50 -8.50 -7.81 11.77
C PHE A 50 -7.37 -8.71 12.26
N MET A 51 -6.47 -8.16 13.08
CA MET A 51 -5.40 -8.94 13.71
C MET A 51 -5.95 -9.95 14.73
N GLU A 52 -6.98 -9.57 15.49
CA GLU A 52 -7.67 -10.46 16.44
C GLU A 52 -8.40 -11.61 15.73
N MET A 53 -9.02 -11.36 14.56
CA MET A 53 -9.71 -12.37 13.75
C MET A 53 -8.74 -13.40 13.14
N ASN A 54 -7.64 -12.95 12.51
CA ASN A 54 -6.69 -13.84 11.87
C ASN A 54 -5.28 -13.21 11.82
N SER A 55 -4.54 -13.38 12.91
CA SER A 55 -3.20 -12.81 13.08
C SER A 55 -2.21 -13.27 12.01
N LYS A 56 -2.25 -14.56 11.63
CA LYS A 56 -1.36 -15.11 10.60
C LYS A 56 -1.58 -14.44 9.24
N LEU A 57 -2.82 -14.34 8.79
CA LEU A 57 -3.15 -13.67 7.53
C LEU A 57 -2.82 -12.18 7.59
N PHE A 58 -3.05 -11.52 8.74
CA PHE A 58 -2.68 -10.13 8.94
C PHE A 58 -1.16 -9.89 8.77
N ASP A 59 -0.33 -10.76 9.33
CA ASP A 59 1.12 -10.69 9.19
C ASP A 59 1.57 -10.92 7.74
N GLU A 60 0.98 -11.90 7.05
CA GLU A 60 1.22 -12.18 5.63
C GLU A 60 0.87 -10.96 4.75
N LEU A 61 -0.30 -10.35 4.97
CA LEU A 61 -0.73 -9.16 4.25
C LEU A 61 0.17 -7.95 4.54
N THR A 62 0.63 -7.80 5.79
CA THR A 62 1.56 -6.75 6.19
C THR A 62 2.91 -6.91 5.46
N ALA A 63 3.44 -8.14 5.41
CA ALA A 63 4.67 -8.44 4.70
C ALA A 63 4.55 -8.20 3.19
N ASN A 64 3.46 -8.67 2.58
CA ASN A 64 3.16 -8.47 1.17
C ASN A 64 3.04 -6.99 0.82
N TYR A 65 2.30 -6.20 1.62
CA TYR A 65 2.16 -4.76 1.41
C TYR A 65 3.52 -4.04 1.44
N LYS A 66 4.40 -4.38 2.40
CA LYS A 66 5.75 -3.81 2.49
C LYS A 66 6.59 -4.17 1.26
N SER A 67 6.53 -5.43 0.83
CA SER A 67 7.25 -5.92 -0.35
C SER A 67 6.81 -5.23 -1.64
N GLU A 68 5.50 -5.14 -1.89
CA GLU A 68 4.95 -4.45 -3.06
C GLU A 68 5.35 -2.97 -3.07
N ARG A 69 5.31 -2.30 -1.91
CA ARG A 69 5.73 -0.90 -1.81
C ARG A 69 7.22 -0.70 -2.08
N GLN A 70 8.07 -1.67 -1.73
CA GLN A 70 9.49 -1.63 -2.10
C GLN A 70 9.68 -1.84 -3.60
N LYS A 71 8.92 -2.76 -4.22
CA LYS A 71 8.95 -2.99 -5.67
C LYS A 71 8.50 -1.77 -6.46
N GLU A 72 7.44 -1.09 -6.03
CA GLU A 72 6.97 0.17 -6.65
C GLU A 72 8.04 1.25 -6.58
N LYS A 73 8.64 1.48 -5.40
CA LYS A 73 9.75 2.43 -5.24
C LYS A 73 10.94 2.09 -6.14
N LYS A 74 11.25 0.81 -6.31
CA LYS A 74 12.32 0.38 -7.21
C LYS A 74 11.97 0.69 -8.67
N LYS A 75 10.75 0.35 -9.11
CA LYS A 75 10.28 0.67 -10.47
C LYS A 75 10.33 2.17 -10.77
N ASP A 76 9.97 3.01 -9.80
CA ASP A 76 10.03 4.46 -9.96
C ASP A 76 11.48 4.97 -10.12
N LYS A 77 12.42 4.42 -9.34
CA LYS A 77 13.86 4.73 -9.47
C LYS A 77 14.43 4.27 -10.80
N ASP A 78 14.16 3.02 -11.19
CA ASP A 78 14.63 2.45 -12.45
C ASP A 78 14.08 3.28 -13.64
N ARG A 79 12.84 3.79 -13.53
CA ARG A 79 12.25 4.73 -14.51
C ARG A 79 12.96 6.09 -14.53
N GLU A 80 13.26 6.67 -13.38
CA GLU A 80 13.99 7.94 -13.28
C GLU A 80 15.41 7.85 -13.88
N GLU A 81 16.12 6.74 -13.64
CA GLU A 81 17.43 6.47 -14.21
C GLU A 81 17.38 6.35 -15.74
N LEU A 82 16.34 5.68 -16.25
CA LEU A 82 16.13 5.57 -17.70
C LEU A 82 15.91 6.95 -18.34
N TRP A 83 15.06 7.79 -17.74
CA TRP A 83 14.84 9.16 -18.21
C TRP A 83 16.14 9.98 -18.22
N LYS A 84 16.92 9.95 -17.13
CA LYS A 84 18.22 10.63 -17.07
C LYS A 84 19.20 10.15 -18.15
N LYS A 85 19.18 8.87 -18.50
CA LYS A 85 20.02 8.32 -19.57
C LYS A 85 19.59 8.84 -20.94
N LEU A 86 18.27 8.90 -21.20
CA LEU A 86 17.71 9.44 -22.44
C LEU A 86 18.07 10.93 -22.62
N ASP A 87 17.93 11.73 -21.57
CA ASP A 87 18.28 13.16 -21.60
C ASP A 87 19.76 13.37 -21.96
N ARG A 88 20.66 12.58 -21.36
CA ARG A 88 22.11 12.63 -21.68
C ARG A 88 22.40 12.28 -23.14
N LEU A 89 21.73 11.25 -23.68
CA LEU A 89 21.89 10.85 -25.08
C LEU A 89 21.38 11.94 -26.03
N GLU A 90 20.24 12.55 -25.73
CA GLU A 90 19.69 13.65 -26.53
C GLU A 90 20.64 14.85 -26.53
N MET A 91 21.15 15.27 -25.36
CA MET A 91 22.11 16.38 -25.26
C MET A 91 23.40 16.12 -26.03
N ASN A 92 23.91 14.90 -25.99
CA ASN A 92 25.10 14.53 -26.76
C ASN A 92 24.82 14.58 -28.27
N SER A 93 23.68 14.06 -28.74
CA SER A 93 23.30 14.11 -30.16
C SER A 93 23.18 15.55 -30.69
N LYS A 94 22.67 16.48 -29.89
CA LYS A 94 22.56 17.91 -30.24
C LYS A 94 23.93 18.59 -30.32
N LYS A 95 24.91 18.16 -29.50
CA LYS A 95 26.30 18.64 -29.59
C LYS A 95 26.99 18.14 -30.85
N THR A 96 26.82 16.87 -31.20
CA THR A 96 27.43 16.28 -32.40
C THR A 96 26.87 16.85 -33.70
N LYS A 97 25.58 17.24 -33.74
CA LYS A 97 24.96 17.88 -34.92
C LYS A 97 25.28 19.37 -35.09
N LYS A 98 25.86 20.03 -34.08
CA LYS A 98 26.24 21.45 -34.11
C LYS A 98 27.71 21.67 -34.46
N SER A 99 28.49 20.60 -34.58
CA SER A 99 29.90 20.62 -34.99
C SER A 99 30.06 20.14 -36.42
#